data_AF-A0A7J9M2Q8-F1
#
_entry.id   AF-A0A7J9M2Q8-F1
#
_cell.length_a   1.000
_cell.length_b   1.000
_cell.length_c   1.000
_cell.angle_alpha   90.00
_cell.angle_beta   90.00
_cell.angle_gamma   90.00
#
_symmetry.space_group_name_H-M   'P 1'
#
loop_
_entity.id
_entity.type
_entity.pdbx_description
1 polymer ?
#
loop_
_entity_poly.entity_id
_entity_poly.type
_entity_poly.pdbx_seq_one_letter_code
_entity_poly.pdbx_strand_id
1 'polypeptide(L)'
;DCSQLVEILGATTSEVEEKGSDTLFKFHLPKLRELKLWRLPNLKSICSKSGVMVCDSLQFIQVLGDCDKLKRIPPFVPLVGNGQPFAYAPPSLTIRSWKEWWESLEWDDHPNFKNVFHFGPFGG
;
A
#
# COMPACT_ATOMS: atom_id res chain seq x y z
N ASP A 1 0.53 -21.69 -1.36
CA ASP A 1 1.51 -21.10 -2.28
C ASP A 1 0.90 -19.81 -2.81
N CYS A 2 1.47 -18.64 -2.50
CA CYS A 2 0.89 -17.35 -2.90
C CYS A 2 1.38 -16.89 -4.28
N SER A 3 1.90 -17.80 -5.10
CA SER A 3 2.43 -17.47 -6.43
C SER A 3 1.36 -16.95 -7.38
N GLN A 4 0.07 -17.27 -7.19
CA GLN A 4 -1.01 -16.78 -8.04
C GLN A 4 -1.63 -15.45 -7.54
N LEU A 5 -1.15 -14.92 -6.42
CA LEU A 5 -1.70 -13.71 -5.82
C LEU A 5 -1.31 -12.48 -6.67
N VAL A 6 -2.32 -11.85 -7.29
CA VAL A 6 -2.15 -10.65 -8.13
C VAL A 6 -2.39 -9.35 -7.36
N GLU A 7 -3.26 -9.40 -6.35
CA GLU A 7 -3.61 -8.28 -5.47
C GLU A 7 -3.79 -8.81 -4.04
N ILE A 8 -3.38 -8.03 -3.02
CA ILE A 8 -3.53 -8.43 -1.60
C ILE A 8 -4.94 -8.13 -1.11
N LEU A 9 -5.42 -6.91 -1.41
CA LEU A 9 -6.77 -6.47 -1.12
C LEU A 9 -7.51 -6.34 -2.45
N GLY A 10 -7.91 -7.49 -3.00
CA GLY A 10 -8.85 -7.54 -4.12
C GLY A 10 -10.25 -7.24 -3.61
N ALA A 11 -11.03 -6.45 -4.34
CA ALA A 11 -12.45 -6.30 -4.06
C ALA A 11 -13.14 -7.66 -4.24
N THR A 12 -13.31 -8.43 -3.16
CA THR A 12 -14.25 -9.55 -3.16
C THR A 12 -15.64 -8.92 -3.14
N THR A 13 -16.31 -8.94 -4.28
CA THR A 13 -17.74 -8.63 -4.38
C THR A 13 -18.53 -9.67 -3.58
N SER A 14 -18.63 -9.49 -2.27
CA SER A 14 -19.72 -10.05 -1.47
C SER A 14 -19.94 -9.16 -0.26
N GLU A 15 -20.90 -8.26 -0.45
CA GLU A 15 -21.97 -7.94 0.49
C GLU A 15 -21.54 -7.50 1.90
N VAL A 16 -21.20 -6.22 2.05
CA VAL A 16 -21.99 -5.32 2.91
C VAL A 16 -21.96 -3.92 2.28
N GLU A 17 -23.15 -3.42 1.99
CA GLU A 17 -23.45 -2.09 1.48
C GLU A 17 -22.94 -0.98 2.41
N GLU A 18 -22.52 0.16 1.85
CA GLU A 18 -23.10 1.45 2.20
C GLU A 18 -23.01 2.36 0.95
N LYS A 19 -24.20 2.62 0.41
CA LYS A 19 -24.64 3.66 -0.53
C LYS A 19 -23.59 4.63 -1.13
N GLY A 20 -23.55 4.60 -2.47
CA GLY A 20 -23.70 5.80 -3.30
C GLY A 20 -22.46 6.68 -3.52
N SER A 21 -22.17 6.92 -4.81
CA SER A 21 -21.15 7.86 -5.36
C SER A 21 -19.72 7.29 -5.43
N ASP A 22 -19.19 7.19 -6.66
CA ASP A 22 -17.76 6.99 -6.98
C ASP A 22 -16.95 6.18 -5.95
N THR A 23 -17.31 4.90 -5.79
CA THR A 23 -16.92 4.11 -4.61
C THR A 23 -15.44 3.73 -4.61
N LEU A 24 -14.61 4.61 -4.04
CA LEU A 24 -13.30 4.27 -3.50
C LEU A 24 -13.50 3.21 -2.40
N PHE A 25 -13.03 1.99 -2.61
CA PHE A 25 -13.11 0.92 -1.60
C PHE A 25 -12.11 1.24 -0.48
N LYS A 26 -12.62 1.56 0.72
CA LYS A 26 -11.77 1.87 1.88
C LYS A 26 -11.57 0.62 2.73
N PHE A 27 -10.36 0.10 2.76
CA PHE A 27 -10.00 -0.99 3.65
C PHE A 27 -9.57 -0.43 5.01
N HIS A 28 -10.41 -0.63 6.02
CA HIS A 28 -10.15 -0.19 7.38
C HIS A 28 -9.36 -1.24 8.14
N LEU A 29 -8.05 -1.01 8.28
CA LEU A 29 -7.14 -1.87 9.04
C LEU A 29 -6.42 -1.05 10.12
N PRO A 30 -7.15 -0.44 11.07
CA PRO A 30 -6.60 0.51 12.04
C PRO A 30 -5.60 -0.14 13.01
N LYS A 31 -5.64 -1.46 13.17
CA LYS A 31 -4.75 -2.23 14.06
C LYS A 31 -3.53 -2.82 13.34
N LEU A 32 -3.46 -2.70 12.01
CA LEU A 32 -2.33 -3.25 11.25
C LEU A 32 -1.09 -2.41 11.52
N ARG A 33 -0.04 -3.04 12.08
CA ARG A 33 1.23 -2.39 12.41
C ARG A 33 2.35 -2.71 11.44
N GLU A 34 2.37 -3.94 10.96
CA GLU A 34 3.39 -4.47 10.06
C GLU A 34 2.74 -5.20 8.89
N LEU A 35 3.17 -4.90 7.67
CA LEU A 35 2.79 -5.61 6.45
C LEU A 35 4.03 -6.27 5.84
N LYS A 36 4.06 -7.60 5.73
CA LYS A 36 5.20 -8.35 5.19
C LYS A 36 4.79 -9.09 3.92
N LEU A 37 5.42 -8.74 2.82
CA LEU A 37 5.24 -9.36 1.51
C LEU A 37 6.45 -10.24 1.22
N TRP A 38 6.23 -11.54 1.08
CA TRP A 38 7.29 -12.52 0.90
C TRP A 38 7.04 -13.39 -0.33
N ARG A 39 7.98 -13.38 -1.29
CA ARG A 39 7.98 -14.23 -2.50
C ARG A 39 6.62 -14.23 -3.21
N LEU A 40 6.24 -13.07 -3.73
CA LEU A 40 4.99 -12.85 -4.47
C LEU A 40 5.29 -12.47 -5.93
N PRO A 41 5.71 -13.44 -6.78
CA PRO A 41 6.23 -13.16 -8.12
C PRO A 41 5.16 -12.71 -9.12
N ASN A 42 3.87 -12.78 -8.76
CA ASN A 42 2.78 -12.31 -9.60
C ASN A 42 2.00 -11.13 -9.01
N LEU A 43 2.42 -10.62 -7.84
CA LEU A 43 1.75 -9.50 -7.20
C LEU A 43 1.99 -8.24 -8.01
N LYS A 44 0.92 -7.64 -8.53
CA LYS A 44 0.98 -6.42 -9.34
C LYS A 44 0.72 -5.16 -8.53
N SER A 45 -0.19 -5.26 -7.56
CA SER A 45 -0.59 -4.14 -6.71
C SER A 45 -0.96 -4.61 -5.31
N ILE A 46 -0.71 -3.79 -4.29
CA ILE A 46 -1.16 -4.08 -2.92
C ILE A 46 -2.68 -3.88 -2.80
N CYS A 47 -3.23 -2.87 -3.46
CA CYS A 47 -4.67 -2.56 -3.46
C CYS A 47 -5.13 -2.23 -4.89
N SER A 48 -6.38 -2.55 -5.23
CA SER A 48 -6.94 -2.22 -6.54
C SER A 48 -6.86 -0.71 -6.81
N LYS A 49 -6.88 -0.30 -8.09
CA LYS A 49 -6.69 1.11 -8.52
C LYS A 49 -7.64 2.12 -7.86
N SER A 50 -8.80 1.65 -7.40
CA SER A 50 -9.81 2.46 -6.70
C SER A 50 -9.90 2.13 -5.20
N GLY A 51 -8.93 1.40 -4.65
CA GLY A 51 -8.90 1.01 -3.25
C GLY A 51 -7.95 1.88 -2.44
N VAL A 52 -8.45 2.46 -1.35
CA VAL A 52 -7.66 3.23 -0.37
C VAL A 52 -7.48 2.39 0.87
N MET A 53 -6.24 2.23 1.31
CA MET A 53 -5.94 1.50 2.54
C MET A 53 -5.86 2.48 3.70
N VAL A 54 -6.75 2.31 4.67
CA VAL A 54 -6.84 3.17 5.83
C VAL A 54 -6.17 2.48 7.01
N CYS A 55 -4.98 2.96 7.37
CA CYS A 55 -4.07 2.29 8.31
C CYS A 55 -3.36 3.29 9.23
N ASP A 56 -3.95 3.54 10.40
CA ASP A 56 -3.39 4.50 11.37
C ASP A 56 -2.20 3.95 12.14
N SER A 57 -2.22 2.64 12.43
CA SER A 57 -1.17 2.00 13.22
C SER A 57 -0.02 1.46 12.38
N LEU A 58 -0.09 1.57 11.05
CA LEU A 58 0.89 0.96 10.16
C LEU A 58 2.19 1.75 10.23
N GLN A 59 3.23 1.07 10.71
CA GLN A 59 4.55 1.65 10.93
C GLN A 59 5.58 1.02 10.01
N PHE A 60 5.34 -0.21 9.54
CA PHE A 60 6.35 -0.95 8.81
C PHE A 60 5.77 -1.77 7.67
N ILE A 61 6.37 -1.65 6.49
CA ILE A 61 6.11 -2.51 5.34
C ILE A 61 7.42 -3.16 4.95
N GLN A 62 7.42 -4.48 4.77
CA GLN A 62 8.58 -5.23 4.32
C GLN A 62 8.25 -5.95 3.03
N VAL A 63 9.03 -5.75 1.98
CA VAL A 63 8.87 -6.43 0.70
C VAL A 63 10.13 -7.22 0.42
N LEU A 64 10.05 -8.56 0.48
CA LEU A 64 11.22 -9.43 0.41
C LEU A 64 10.95 -10.63 -0.51
N GLY A 65 12.02 -11.11 -1.15
CA GLY A 65 11.97 -12.17 -2.16
C GLY A 65 11.50 -11.66 -3.52
N ASP A 66 11.11 -12.59 -4.40
CA ASP A 66 10.70 -12.32 -5.78
C ASP A 66 9.33 -11.60 -5.80
N CYS A 67 9.35 -10.28 -5.57
CA CYS A 67 8.18 -9.38 -5.61
C CYS A 67 8.36 -8.28 -6.68
N ASP A 68 9.17 -8.57 -7.70
CA ASP A 68 9.57 -7.71 -8.81
C ASP A 68 8.41 -7.18 -9.65
N LYS A 69 7.28 -7.89 -9.69
CA LYS A 69 6.09 -7.45 -10.42
C LYS A 69 5.25 -6.41 -9.68
N LEU A 70 5.54 -6.16 -8.40
CA LEU A 70 4.84 -5.16 -7.62
C LEU A 70 5.37 -3.79 -8.01
N LYS A 71 4.65 -3.11 -8.90
CA LYS A 71 5.05 -1.81 -9.44
C LYS A 71 4.36 -0.64 -8.74
N ARG A 72 3.26 -0.90 -8.03
CA ARG A 72 2.42 0.17 -7.49
C ARG A 72 2.11 -0.05 -6.01
N ILE A 73 2.30 1.02 -5.24
CA ILE A 73 1.94 1.09 -3.83
C ILE A 73 0.75 2.04 -3.68
N PRO A 74 -0.36 1.61 -3.06
CA PRO A 74 -1.51 2.47 -2.83
C PRO A 74 -1.20 3.52 -1.75
N PRO A 75 -1.93 4.65 -1.73
CA PRO A 75 -1.90 5.57 -0.60
C PRO A 75 -2.38 4.88 0.68
N PHE A 76 -1.61 5.02 1.76
CA PHE A 76 -1.98 4.59 3.11
C PHE A 76 -2.52 5.80 3.87
N VAL A 77 -3.81 6.05 3.77
CA VAL A 77 -4.40 7.27 4.32
C VAL A 77 -4.67 7.05 5.81
N PRO A 78 -4.13 7.88 6.73
CA PRO A 78 -4.57 7.85 8.12
C PRO A 78 -6.02 8.39 8.24
N LEU A 79 -6.81 7.86 9.17
CA LEU A 79 -8.21 8.24 9.46
C LEU A 79 -8.41 9.71 9.84
N VAL A 80 -7.34 10.49 9.98
CA VAL A 80 -7.39 11.84 10.53
C VAL A 80 -8.21 12.75 9.61
N GLY A 81 -9.49 12.93 9.97
CA GLY A 81 -10.51 13.69 9.26
C GLY A 81 -10.33 15.20 9.28
N ASN A 82 -9.10 15.70 9.19
CA ASN A 82 -8.79 17.13 9.25
C ASN A 82 -8.71 17.82 7.88
N GLY A 83 -9.18 17.19 6.81
CA GLY A 83 -9.29 17.86 5.49
C GLY A 83 -7.94 18.28 4.90
N GLN A 84 -6.82 17.70 5.34
CA GLN A 84 -5.52 17.94 4.71
C GLN A 84 -5.41 17.08 3.44
N PRO A 85 -5.25 17.71 2.26
CA PRO A 85 -5.23 16.99 0.97
C PRO A 85 -3.99 16.13 0.72
N PHE A 86 -3.04 16.08 1.66
CA PHE A 86 -1.68 15.58 1.42
C PHE A 86 -1.24 14.43 2.34
N ALA A 87 -2.11 13.88 3.20
CA ALA A 87 -1.76 12.78 4.10
C ALA A 87 -1.87 11.42 3.39
N TYR A 88 -0.95 11.17 2.44
CA TYR A 88 -0.91 9.92 1.66
C TYR A 88 -0.26 8.74 2.39
N ALA A 89 0.38 8.98 3.53
CA ALA A 89 1.04 7.98 4.37
C ALA A 89 1.04 8.44 5.85
N PRO A 90 1.01 7.52 6.82
CA PRO A 90 1.34 7.84 8.21
C PRO A 90 2.79 8.33 8.31
N PRO A 91 3.09 9.37 9.11
CA PRO A 91 4.45 9.95 9.20
C PRO A 91 5.50 8.99 9.77
N SER A 92 5.07 7.91 10.44
CA SER A 92 5.94 6.86 10.98
C SER A 92 6.09 5.63 10.07
N LEU A 93 5.51 5.67 8.86
CA LEU A 93 5.53 4.52 7.95
C LEU A 93 6.89 4.37 7.27
N THR A 94 7.54 3.25 7.56
CA THR A 94 8.80 2.84 6.91
C THR A 94 8.55 1.68 5.96
N ILE A 95 9.01 1.81 4.72
CA ILE A 95 9.01 0.75 3.72
C ILE A 95 10.41 0.18 3.60
N ARG A 96 10.56 -1.12 3.81
CA ARG A 96 11.82 -1.85 3.74
C ARG A 96 11.81 -2.82 2.57
N SER A 97 12.71 -2.60 1.63
CA SER A 97 12.84 -3.44 0.44
C SER A 97 14.24 -3.33 -0.17
N TRP A 98 14.46 -4.04 -1.28
CA TRP A 98 15.62 -3.83 -2.13
C TRP A 98 15.54 -2.46 -2.82
N LYS A 99 16.69 -1.80 -2.94
CA LYS A 99 16.77 -0.47 -3.58
C LYS A 99 16.31 -0.54 -5.04
N GLU A 100 16.67 -1.62 -5.74
CA GLU A 100 16.28 -1.86 -7.14
C GLU A 100 14.75 -1.90 -7.30
N TRP A 101 14.06 -2.60 -6.40
CA TRP A 101 12.61 -2.62 -6.38
C TRP A 101 12.04 -1.22 -6.10
N TRP A 102 12.58 -0.49 -5.11
CA TRP A 102 12.13 0.86 -4.77
C TRP A 102 12.25 1.86 -5.93
N GLU A 103 13.34 1.79 -6.69
CA GLU A 103 13.53 2.63 -7.88
C GLU A 103 12.69 2.15 -9.08
N SER A 104 12.25 0.88 -9.10
CA SER A 104 11.36 0.33 -10.14
C SER A 104 9.88 0.68 -9.96
N LEU A 105 9.51 1.23 -8.79
CA LEU A 105 8.13 1.59 -8.49
C LEU A 105 7.64 2.72 -9.39
N GLU A 106 6.46 2.50 -9.96
CA GLU A 106 5.70 3.49 -10.71
C GLU A 106 4.86 4.30 -9.70
N TRP A 107 5.39 5.46 -9.32
CA TRP A 107 4.72 6.41 -8.43
C TRP A 107 3.70 7.23 -9.21
N ASP A 108 2.54 7.51 -8.62
CA ASP A 108 1.56 8.43 -9.22
C ASP A 108 2.17 9.84 -9.37
N ASP A 109 1.73 10.61 -10.39
CA ASP A 109 2.28 11.92 -10.83
C ASP A 109 2.28 13.03 -9.75
N HIS A 110 1.85 12.74 -8.53
CA HIS A 110 1.86 13.70 -7.45
C HIS A 110 3.31 13.87 -6.92
N PRO A 111 3.94 15.05 -7.06
CA PRO A 111 5.37 15.26 -6.85
C PRO A 111 5.86 14.94 -5.43
N ASN A 112 4.95 14.86 -4.46
CA ASN A 112 5.26 14.55 -3.07
C ASN A 112 4.97 13.11 -2.65
N PHE A 113 4.46 12.26 -3.55
CA PHE A 113 4.00 10.92 -3.18
C PHE A 113 5.15 9.99 -2.76
N LYS A 114 6.31 10.04 -3.43
CA LYS A 114 7.50 9.30 -3.00
C LYS A 114 8.09 9.86 -1.68
N ASN A 115 8.01 11.18 -1.48
CA ASN A 115 8.61 11.86 -0.33
C ASN A 115 7.88 11.62 1.00
N VAL A 116 6.62 11.21 0.97
CA VAL A 116 5.87 10.89 2.21
C VAL A 116 6.28 9.55 2.81
N PHE A 117 6.97 8.69 2.06
CA PHE A 117 7.38 7.37 2.52
C PHE A 117 8.83 7.40 2.98
N HIS A 118 9.09 6.82 4.15
CA HIS A 118 10.46 6.58 4.60
C HIS A 118 10.96 5.25 4.04
N PHE A 119 11.95 5.28 3.14
CA PHE A 119 12.53 4.06 2.57
C PHE A 119 13.77 3.62 3.34
N GLY A 120 13.75 2.37 3.84
CA GLY A 120 14.91 1.70 4.41
C GLY A 120 15.39 0.56 3.50
N PRO A 121 16.55 0.62 2.85
CA PRO A 121 17.03 -0.50 2.04
C PRO A 121 17.39 -1.72 2.90
N PHE A 122 17.36 -2.92 2.31
CA PHE A 122 18.05 -4.07 2.87
C PHE A 122 19.57 -3.95 2.69
N GLY A 123 20.33 -4.30 3.72
CA GLY A 123 21.80 -4.36 3.66
C GLY A 123 22.49 -2.99 3.70
N GLY A 124 22.15 -2.15 4.69
CA GLY A 124 22.99 -1.02 5.09
C GLY A 124 24.18 -1.46 5.93
#